data_AF-A0A727MT95-F1
#
_entry.id   AF-A0A727MT95-F1
#
_cell.length_a   1.000
_cell.length_b   1.000
_cell.length_c   1.000
_cell.angle_alpha   90.00
_cell.angle_beta   90.00
_cell.angle_gamma   90.00
#
_symmetry.space_group_name_H-M   'P 1'
#
loop_
_entity.id
_entity.type
_entity.pdbx_description
1 polymer ?
#
loop_
_entity_poly.entity_id
_entity_poly.type
_entity_poly.pdbx_seq_one_letter_code
_entity_poly.pdbx_strand_id
1 'polypeptide(L)'
;MNLITEKWLPVIFSSGEKTRISLRDLLDNRIQDLAYPRPDFQGAAWQMLIGILQCTIAPEDKEEWADIWHDGIEFEQWEKALNTISLALQFGEQKPSFLQSFDPLDSEYGSIAGLLVDAPGGNTLKLNKDHFVKRGNVEQICPHCAAIALFAIQTNSPAGGAGYRVGMRGGGPLTTLVVPQEEDKYPLWKKLWLNVLPQEEPPNVTQHPLIFPWLAPTKTSEKAGNVVTPDNSHPLQAYWGMPRRIELDFTHTVAGICDLCGEHHESLLLQMRSKNYGVQYDSWLHPFSPYRQALKDPSAPWLAFKGQPGGLSYKDWLGLMLNREDKFNKMQPAKVVRAAGQRNNMSLWCFAFDMDNAKARCWYQHRIPLISVSHEEQFLAALNTVLVLASEALSLLRNALKSAKFDCPKEAKMDFSMVDIAFWQETEPAFRALQEALAVDPLRQDTQTRHAVSQWEAELAHYLFHVFDRDALTNPDCPDDILQRQLTARQDLASSYRKHKARKDVLALVE
;
A
#
# COMPACT_ATOMS: atom_id res chain seq x y z
N MET A 1 -26.29 -10.18 -9.77
CA MET A 1 -25.67 -9.00 -10.42
C MET A 1 -24.58 -9.49 -11.37
N ASN A 2 -24.66 -9.10 -12.65
CA ASN A 2 -23.56 -9.27 -13.58
C ASN A 2 -22.65 -8.03 -13.51
N LEU A 3 -21.43 -8.16 -12.98
CA LEU A 3 -20.53 -7.03 -12.76
C LEU A 3 -20.09 -6.35 -14.06
N ILE A 4 -20.26 -7.01 -15.22
CA ILE A 4 -19.94 -6.46 -16.53
C ILE A 4 -20.95 -5.38 -16.94
N THR A 5 -22.24 -5.67 -16.78
CA THR A 5 -23.34 -4.84 -17.33
C THR A 5 -24.01 -3.97 -16.27
N GLU A 6 -23.99 -4.38 -15.00
CA GLU A 6 -24.59 -3.62 -13.92
C GLU A 6 -23.84 -2.30 -13.71
N LYS A 7 -24.57 -1.21 -13.42
CA LYS A 7 -23.95 0.08 -13.09
C LYS A 7 -23.64 0.14 -11.59
N TRP A 8 -22.50 -0.42 -11.21
CA TRP A 8 -22.12 -0.59 -9.81
C TRP A 8 -20.86 0.21 -9.41
N LEU A 9 -20.00 0.57 -10.36
CA LEU A 9 -18.72 1.24 -10.08
C LEU A 9 -18.92 2.75 -9.92
N PRO A 10 -18.67 3.34 -8.73
CA PRO A 10 -18.75 4.77 -8.54
C PRO A 10 -17.56 5.47 -9.20
N VAL A 11 -17.84 6.48 -10.01
CA VAL A 11 -16.85 7.31 -10.69
C VAL A 11 -17.13 8.79 -10.51
N ILE A 12 -16.11 9.60 -10.74
CA ILE A 12 -16.21 11.04 -10.93
C ILE A 12 -15.75 11.38 -12.35
N PHE A 13 -16.54 12.18 -13.06
CA PHE A 13 -16.15 12.70 -14.37
C PHE A 13 -15.30 13.97 -14.22
N SER A 14 -14.63 14.37 -15.30
CA SER A 14 -13.88 15.64 -15.37
C SER A 14 -14.75 16.88 -15.15
N SER A 15 -16.08 16.76 -15.31
CA SER A 15 -17.05 17.79 -14.93
C SER A 15 -17.28 17.92 -13.42
N GLY A 16 -16.78 16.98 -12.62
CA GLY A 16 -17.08 16.85 -11.19
C GLY A 16 -18.35 16.04 -10.87
N GLU A 17 -19.13 15.64 -11.89
CA GLU A 17 -20.30 14.78 -11.72
C GLU A 17 -19.90 13.40 -11.19
N LYS A 18 -20.62 12.91 -10.18
CA LYS A 18 -20.45 11.55 -9.63
C LYS A 18 -21.61 10.67 -10.03
N THR A 19 -21.32 9.49 -10.56
CA THR A 19 -22.35 8.51 -10.95
C THR A 19 -21.81 7.09 -10.81
N ARG A 20 -22.65 6.09 -11.13
CA ARG A 20 -22.21 4.71 -11.33
C ARG A 20 -22.16 4.34 -12.80
N ILE A 21 -21.12 3.59 -13.15
CA ILE A 21 -20.93 3.02 -14.47
C ILE A 21 -20.85 1.50 -14.40
N SER A 22 -21.00 0.87 -15.55
CA SER A 22 -20.68 -0.54 -15.74
C SER A 22 -19.20 -0.73 -16.11
N LEU A 23 -18.68 -1.96 -16.07
CA LEU A 23 -17.32 -2.23 -16.56
C LEU A 23 -17.18 -1.93 -18.06
N ARG A 24 -18.26 -2.01 -18.85
CA ARG A 24 -18.24 -1.68 -20.29
C ARG A 24 -17.92 -0.21 -20.55
N ASP A 25 -18.28 0.66 -19.63
CA ASP A 25 -18.10 2.10 -19.76
C ASP A 25 -16.70 2.57 -19.26
N LEU A 26 -15.87 1.66 -18.74
CA LEU A 26 -14.59 1.99 -18.06
C LEU A 26 -13.62 2.81 -18.92
N LEU A 27 -13.67 2.62 -20.24
CA LEU A 27 -12.75 3.24 -21.20
C LEU A 27 -13.18 4.66 -21.64
N ASP A 28 -14.25 5.21 -21.07
CA ASP A 28 -14.69 6.58 -21.35
C ASP A 28 -13.65 7.61 -20.87
N ASN A 29 -13.12 8.39 -21.82
CA ASN A 29 -12.13 9.44 -21.58
C ASN A 29 -12.62 10.59 -20.69
N ARG A 30 -13.93 10.68 -20.43
CA ARG A 30 -14.48 11.68 -19.50
C ARG A 30 -14.31 11.27 -18.03
N ILE A 31 -14.10 9.99 -17.75
CA ILE A 31 -13.97 9.48 -16.38
C ILE A 31 -12.63 9.94 -15.82
N GLN A 32 -12.70 10.74 -14.76
CA GLN A 32 -11.52 11.30 -14.10
C GLN A 32 -10.89 10.27 -13.14
N ASP A 33 -11.68 9.68 -12.25
CA ASP A 33 -11.25 8.63 -11.33
C ASP A 33 -12.46 7.87 -10.76
N LEU A 34 -12.21 6.82 -9.98
CA LEU A 34 -13.21 6.21 -9.11
C LEU A 34 -13.60 7.16 -7.97
N ALA A 35 -14.80 6.99 -7.42
CA ALA A 35 -15.35 7.85 -6.40
C ALA A 35 -15.81 7.05 -5.16
N TYR A 36 -14.98 6.12 -4.68
CA TYR A 36 -15.31 5.37 -3.47
C TYR A 36 -15.22 6.27 -2.22
N PRO A 37 -16.14 6.12 -1.25
CA PRO A 37 -16.15 6.95 -0.04
C PRO A 37 -15.02 6.58 0.94
N ARG A 38 -14.39 5.42 0.75
CA ARG A 38 -13.29 4.94 1.59
C ARG A 38 -12.00 4.81 0.78
N PRO A 39 -10.85 5.30 1.28
CA PRO A 39 -9.56 5.19 0.59
C PRO A 39 -9.08 3.75 0.36
N ASP A 40 -9.37 2.83 1.28
CA ASP A 40 -9.02 1.41 1.12
C ASP A 40 -9.80 0.78 -0.04
N PHE A 41 -11.06 1.18 -0.24
CA PHE A 41 -11.87 0.75 -1.38
C PHE A 41 -11.38 1.36 -2.69
N GLN A 42 -10.94 2.63 -2.68
CA GLN A 42 -10.33 3.27 -3.86
C GLN A 42 -9.12 2.45 -4.35
N GLY A 43 -8.18 2.15 -3.44
CA GLY A 43 -6.99 1.36 -3.77
C GLY A 43 -7.29 -0.10 -4.12
N ALA A 44 -8.30 -0.71 -3.49
CA ALA A 44 -8.77 -2.05 -3.84
C ALA A 44 -9.39 -2.09 -5.24
N ALA A 45 -10.18 -1.08 -5.61
CA ALA A 45 -10.87 -1.04 -6.88
C ALA A 45 -9.90 -0.82 -8.04
N TRP A 46 -8.89 0.04 -7.85
CA TRP A 46 -7.78 0.16 -8.81
C TRP A 46 -7.08 -1.18 -9.05
N GLN A 47 -6.71 -1.90 -7.98
CA GLN A 47 -6.08 -3.21 -8.10
C GLN A 47 -6.98 -4.22 -8.84
N MET A 48 -8.27 -4.23 -8.55
CA MET A 48 -9.25 -5.10 -9.22
C MET A 48 -9.34 -4.78 -10.71
N LEU A 49 -9.49 -3.50 -11.06
CA LEU A 49 -9.64 -3.06 -12.45
C LEU A 49 -8.37 -3.32 -13.27
N ILE A 50 -7.18 -3.07 -12.71
CA ILE A 50 -5.91 -3.44 -13.35
C ILE A 50 -5.85 -4.98 -13.53
N GLY A 51 -6.28 -5.75 -12.53
CA GLY A 51 -6.38 -7.20 -12.64
C GLY A 51 -7.31 -7.67 -13.76
N ILE A 52 -8.45 -6.99 -13.98
CA ILE A 52 -9.35 -7.26 -15.11
C ILE A 52 -8.63 -6.98 -16.43
N LEU A 53 -8.07 -5.77 -16.61
CA LEU A 53 -7.34 -5.39 -17.82
C LEU A 53 -6.22 -6.40 -18.14
N GLN A 54 -5.43 -6.76 -17.12
CA GLN A 54 -4.35 -7.74 -17.25
C GLN A 54 -4.83 -9.12 -17.68
N CYS A 55 -6.02 -9.56 -17.24
CA CYS A 55 -6.54 -10.88 -17.59
C CYS A 55 -7.21 -10.92 -18.97
N THR A 56 -7.64 -9.78 -19.51
CA THR A 56 -8.50 -9.75 -20.70
C THR A 56 -7.86 -9.12 -21.93
N ILE A 57 -6.99 -8.12 -21.74
CA ILE A 57 -6.40 -7.29 -22.82
C ILE A 57 -4.96 -6.89 -22.48
N ALA A 58 -4.19 -7.75 -21.82
CA ALA A 58 -2.77 -7.48 -21.64
C ALA A 58 -2.09 -7.39 -23.03
N PRO A 59 -1.21 -6.39 -23.25
CA PRO A 59 -0.47 -6.29 -24.50
C PRO A 59 0.56 -7.41 -24.59
N GLU A 60 0.91 -7.86 -25.79
CA GLU A 60 1.93 -8.87 -26.05
C GLU A 60 3.31 -8.38 -25.59
N ASP A 61 3.64 -7.14 -25.95
CA ASP A 61 4.94 -6.53 -25.71
C ASP A 61 4.87 -5.04 -25.32
N LYS A 62 6.01 -4.36 -25.35
CA LYS A 62 6.12 -2.94 -25.00
C LYS A 62 5.63 -2.01 -26.12
N GLU A 63 5.68 -2.46 -27.38
CA GLU A 63 5.25 -1.69 -28.54
C GLU A 63 3.73 -1.63 -28.54
N GLU A 64 3.03 -2.77 -28.42
CA GLU A 64 1.57 -2.80 -28.32
C GLU A 64 1.07 -2.07 -27.06
N TRP A 65 1.81 -2.16 -25.95
CA TRP A 65 1.49 -1.37 -24.76
C TRP A 65 1.46 0.14 -25.05
N ALA A 66 2.41 0.63 -25.87
CA ALA A 66 2.52 2.04 -26.24
C ALA A 66 1.46 2.46 -27.25
N ASP A 67 1.15 1.60 -28.22
CA ASP A 67 0.08 1.82 -29.20
C ASP A 67 -1.27 1.98 -28.49
N ILE A 68 -1.62 1.05 -27.59
CA ILE A 68 -2.87 1.15 -26.80
C ILE A 68 -2.89 2.42 -25.94
N TRP A 69 -1.76 2.81 -25.36
CA TRP A 69 -1.67 4.05 -24.58
C TRP A 69 -1.98 5.30 -25.43
N HIS A 70 -1.58 5.32 -26.70
CA HIS A 70 -1.78 6.43 -27.61
C HIS A 70 -3.15 6.41 -28.28
N ASP A 71 -3.52 5.27 -28.87
CA ASP A 71 -4.67 5.11 -29.75
C ASP A 71 -5.95 4.73 -28.98
N GLY A 72 -5.81 4.10 -27.81
CA GLY A 72 -6.93 3.61 -27.01
C GLY A 72 -7.28 2.15 -27.29
N ILE A 73 -8.42 1.73 -26.75
CA ILE A 73 -8.96 0.37 -26.93
C ILE A 73 -10.36 0.53 -27.52
N GLU A 74 -10.61 -0.14 -28.65
CA GLU A 74 -11.91 -0.11 -29.30
C GLU A 74 -12.99 -0.78 -28.44
N PHE A 75 -14.21 -0.23 -28.48
CA PHE A 75 -15.31 -0.69 -27.61
C PHE A 75 -15.66 -2.17 -27.84
N GLU A 76 -15.72 -2.61 -29.10
CA GLU A 76 -16.03 -3.99 -29.45
C GLU A 76 -14.95 -4.96 -28.96
N GLN A 77 -13.68 -4.56 -29.00
CA GLN A 77 -12.57 -5.34 -28.46
C GLN A 77 -12.71 -5.47 -26.93
N TRP A 78 -13.02 -4.36 -26.25
CA TRP A 78 -13.22 -4.35 -24.80
C TRP A 78 -14.41 -5.21 -24.37
N GLU A 79 -15.55 -5.07 -25.05
CA GLU A 79 -16.75 -5.85 -24.75
C GLU A 79 -16.48 -7.36 -24.94
N LYS A 80 -15.84 -7.72 -26.07
CA LYS A 80 -15.44 -9.11 -26.33
C LYS A 80 -14.51 -9.64 -25.23
N ALA A 81 -13.52 -8.84 -24.83
CA ALA A 81 -12.56 -9.21 -23.81
C ALA A 81 -13.21 -9.41 -22.43
N LEU A 82 -14.11 -8.52 -22.00
CA LEU A 82 -14.90 -8.71 -20.77
C LEU A 82 -15.73 -9.99 -20.80
N ASN A 83 -16.36 -10.29 -21.95
CA ASN A 83 -17.21 -11.47 -22.08
C ASN A 83 -16.43 -12.79 -21.91
N THR A 84 -15.12 -12.81 -22.20
CA THR A 84 -14.27 -13.99 -21.97
C THR A 84 -14.27 -14.44 -20.51
N ILE A 85 -14.30 -13.51 -19.56
CA ILE A 85 -14.27 -13.78 -18.12
C ILE A 85 -15.65 -13.61 -17.46
N SER A 86 -16.73 -13.59 -18.24
CA SER A 86 -18.10 -13.33 -17.77
C SER A 86 -18.57 -14.22 -16.62
N LEU A 87 -18.17 -15.49 -16.62
CA LEU A 87 -18.49 -16.43 -15.53
C LEU A 87 -17.81 -16.04 -14.21
N ALA A 88 -16.61 -15.46 -14.27
CA ALA A 88 -15.89 -14.99 -13.09
C ALA A 88 -16.54 -13.73 -12.49
N LEU A 89 -17.24 -12.94 -13.29
CA LEU A 89 -17.81 -11.65 -12.92
C LEU A 89 -19.32 -11.71 -12.57
N GLN A 90 -19.83 -12.89 -12.19
CA GLN A 90 -21.17 -13.04 -11.61
C GLN A 90 -21.12 -12.86 -10.09
N PHE A 91 -21.97 -12.01 -9.53
CA PHE A 91 -22.04 -11.77 -8.08
C PHE A 91 -23.48 -11.87 -7.58
N GLY A 92 -23.73 -12.79 -6.65
CA GLY A 92 -25.05 -13.04 -6.08
C GLY A 92 -25.14 -14.37 -5.35
N GLU A 93 -26.37 -14.85 -5.16
CA GLU A 93 -26.71 -16.12 -4.52
C GLU A 93 -26.20 -17.35 -5.31
N GLN A 94 -26.28 -17.29 -6.63
CA GLN A 94 -25.91 -18.39 -7.52
C GLN A 94 -24.39 -18.58 -7.56
N LYS A 95 -23.95 -19.84 -7.47
CA LYS A 95 -22.53 -20.23 -7.57
C LYS A 95 -22.18 -20.67 -9.00
N PRO A 96 -20.94 -20.43 -9.48
CA PRO A 96 -19.87 -19.70 -8.81
C PRO A 96 -20.18 -18.20 -8.68
N SER A 97 -19.74 -17.59 -7.58
CA SER A 97 -20.03 -16.19 -7.25
C SER A 97 -18.74 -15.47 -6.91
N PHE A 98 -18.55 -14.27 -7.48
CA PHE A 98 -17.33 -13.48 -7.42
C PHE A 98 -16.75 -13.41 -6.00
N LEU A 99 -15.54 -13.96 -5.84
CA LEU A 99 -14.75 -13.99 -4.60
C LEU A 99 -15.42 -14.60 -3.36
N GLN A 100 -16.48 -15.39 -3.54
CA GLN A 100 -17.13 -16.13 -2.48
C GLN A 100 -16.75 -17.61 -2.51
N SER A 101 -16.86 -18.28 -1.36
CA SER A 101 -16.64 -19.72 -1.25
C SER A 101 -17.48 -20.46 -2.29
N PHE A 102 -16.85 -21.40 -3.00
CA PHE A 102 -17.53 -22.26 -3.96
C PHE A 102 -18.47 -23.22 -3.24
N ASP A 103 -17.94 -23.89 -2.22
CA ASP A 103 -18.69 -24.81 -1.37
C ASP A 103 -19.45 -24.04 -0.28
N PRO A 104 -20.69 -24.45 0.05
CA PRO A 104 -21.46 -23.85 1.14
C PRO A 104 -20.72 -23.89 2.46
N LEU A 105 -20.83 -22.82 3.25
CA LEU A 105 -20.19 -22.74 4.55
C LEU A 105 -21.14 -23.14 5.67
N ASP A 106 -20.76 -24.19 6.40
CA ASP A 106 -21.35 -24.54 7.69
C ASP A 106 -20.63 -23.78 8.81
N SER A 107 -21.15 -22.59 9.11
CA SER A 107 -20.74 -21.68 10.19
C SER A 107 -21.90 -20.75 10.55
N GLU A 108 -21.88 -20.19 11.77
CA GLU A 108 -22.84 -19.17 12.18
C GLU A 108 -22.76 -17.90 11.30
N TYR A 109 -23.88 -17.18 11.22
CA TYR A 109 -23.91 -15.87 10.58
C TYR A 109 -23.23 -14.83 11.46
N GLY A 110 -22.34 -14.06 10.86
CA GLY A 110 -21.76 -12.85 11.41
C GLY A 110 -22.28 -11.61 10.70
N SER A 111 -22.08 -10.44 11.32
CA SER A 111 -22.42 -9.15 10.72
C SER A 111 -21.69 -8.92 9.39
N ILE A 112 -22.36 -8.26 8.45
CA ILE A 112 -21.78 -7.84 7.17
C ILE A 112 -20.57 -6.90 7.33
N ALA A 113 -20.47 -6.21 8.47
CA ALA A 113 -19.30 -5.41 8.82
C ALA A 113 -17.99 -6.21 8.81
N GLY A 114 -18.05 -7.54 8.97
CA GLY A 114 -16.88 -8.41 8.89
C GLY A 114 -16.17 -8.43 7.53
N LEU A 115 -16.76 -7.81 6.48
CA LEU A 115 -16.08 -7.52 5.21
C LEU A 115 -15.10 -6.34 5.31
N LEU A 116 -15.15 -5.52 6.36
CA LEU A 116 -14.28 -4.37 6.53
C LEU A 116 -13.04 -4.78 7.32
N VAL A 117 -11.86 -4.43 6.81
CA VAL A 117 -10.56 -4.78 7.41
C VAL A 117 -10.42 -4.20 8.83
N ASP A 118 -11.02 -3.03 9.06
CA ASP A 118 -11.02 -2.30 10.32
C ASP A 118 -12.16 -2.66 11.27
N ALA A 119 -13.08 -3.54 10.87
CA ALA A 119 -14.15 -3.99 11.76
C ALA A 119 -13.59 -4.84 12.91
N PRO A 120 -14.06 -4.62 14.16
CA PRO A 120 -13.54 -5.33 15.32
C PRO A 120 -13.99 -6.79 15.30
N GLY A 121 -13.02 -7.70 15.40
CA GLY A 121 -13.31 -9.12 15.59
C GLY A 121 -13.95 -9.43 16.96
N GLY A 122 -14.48 -10.64 17.11
CA GLY A 122 -15.23 -11.04 18.32
C GLY A 122 -14.48 -10.84 19.65
N ASN A 123 -13.16 -11.13 19.70
CA ASN A 123 -12.37 -10.87 20.91
C ASN A 123 -12.14 -9.38 21.17
N THR A 124 -12.01 -8.57 20.11
CA THR A 124 -11.87 -7.12 20.24
C THR A 124 -13.14 -6.52 20.85
N LEU A 125 -14.32 -6.97 20.40
CA LEU A 125 -15.61 -6.58 20.96
C LEU A 125 -15.77 -7.03 22.42
N LYS A 126 -15.55 -8.33 22.70
CA LYS A 126 -15.68 -8.91 24.05
C LYS A 126 -14.80 -8.23 25.10
N LEU A 127 -13.60 -7.81 24.69
CA LEU A 127 -12.63 -7.16 25.58
C LEU A 127 -12.67 -5.63 25.50
N ASN A 128 -13.64 -5.04 24.78
CA ASN A 128 -13.76 -3.60 24.54
C ASN A 128 -12.45 -2.95 24.05
N LYS A 129 -11.74 -3.58 23.11
CA LYS A 129 -10.46 -3.10 22.56
C LYS A 129 -10.62 -2.24 21.30
N ASP A 130 -11.85 -1.86 20.98
CA ASP A 130 -12.27 -1.14 19.77
C ASP A 130 -12.63 0.33 20.05
N HIS A 131 -11.93 0.99 20.98
CA HIS A 131 -12.28 2.32 21.49
C HIS A 131 -12.50 3.40 20.41
N PHE A 132 -11.80 3.32 19.27
CA PHE A 132 -11.91 4.28 18.18
C PHE A 132 -12.85 3.84 17.05
N VAL A 133 -13.36 2.61 17.10
CA VAL A 133 -14.33 2.12 16.11
C VAL A 133 -15.73 2.34 16.64
N LYS A 134 -16.52 3.15 15.92
CA LYS A 134 -17.93 3.37 16.25
C LYS A 134 -18.74 2.13 15.88
N ARG A 135 -19.18 1.38 16.89
CA ARG A 135 -20.05 0.21 16.72
C ARG A 135 -21.39 0.61 16.08
N GLY A 136 -21.98 -0.29 15.29
CA GLY A 136 -23.26 -0.06 14.61
C GLY A 136 -23.20 0.90 13.43
N ASN A 137 -22.01 1.36 13.02
CA ASN A 137 -21.86 2.23 11.86
C ASN A 137 -22.14 1.54 10.52
N VAL A 138 -21.98 0.22 10.45
CA VAL A 138 -22.20 -0.57 9.24
C VAL A 138 -22.95 -1.84 9.66
N GLU A 139 -24.24 -1.87 9.38
CA GLU A 139 -25.14 -2.98 9.67
C GLU A 139 -25.79 -3.52 8.39
N GLN A 140 -25.91 -2.68 7.36
CA GLN A 140 -26.53 -3.00 6.08
C GLN A 140 -25.80 -2.35 4.91
N ILE A 141 -25.43 -3.13 3.90
CA ILE A 141 -24.71 -2.61 2.72
C ILE A 141 -25.32 -3.11 1.41
N CYS A 142 -25.27 -2.29 0.36
CA CYS A 142 -25.77 -2.71 -0.95
C CYS A 142 -24.81 -3.70 -1.63
N PRO A 143 -25.31 -4.54 -2.57
CA PRO A 143 -24.49 -5.46 -3.35
C PRO A 143 -23.30 -4.79 -4.07
N HIS A 144 -23.44 -3.53 -4.50
CA HIS A 144 -22.35 -2.76 -5.13
C HIS A 144 -21.17 -2.56 -4.19
N CYS A 145 -21.44 -2.12 -2.95
CA CYS A 145 -20.40 -1.95 -1.93
C CYS A 145 -19.86 -3.29 -1.44
N ALA A 146 -20.70 -4.32 -1.36
CA ALA A 146 -20.29 -5.66 -0.94
C ALA A 146 -19.28 -6.29 -1.91
N ALA A 147 -19.45 -6.11 -3.22
CA ALA A 147 -18.52 -6.63 -4.22
C ALA A 147 -17.09 -6.08 -4.02
N ILE A 148 -16.95 -4.76 -3.83
CA ILE A 148 -15.62 -4.17 -3.59
C ILE A 148 -15.09 -4.48 -2.19
N ALA A 149 -15.95 -4.52 -1.17
CA ALA A 149 -15.54 -4.87 0.19
C ALA A 149 -14.99 -6.30 0.25
N LEU A 150 -15.62 -7.22 -0.49
CA LEU A 150 -15.16 -8.59 -0.63
C LEU A 150 -13.81 -8.68 -1.34
N PHE A 151 -13.60 -7.92 -2.42
CA PHE A 151 -12.27 -7.83 -3.04
C PHE A 151 -11.22 -7.26 -2.06
N ALA A 152 -11.56 -6.17 -1.35
CA ALA A 152 -10.66 -5.50 -0.42
C ALA A 152 -10.21 -6.42 0.73
N ILE A 153 -11.12 -7.16 1.35
CA ILE A 153 -10.78 -8.08 2.45
C ILE A 153 -10.02 -9.31 1.97
N GLN A 154 -10.26 -9.80 0.77
CA GLN A 154 -9.51 -10.92 0.21
C GLN A 154 -8.07 -10.51 -0.14
N THR A 155 -7.92 -9.37 -0.83
CA THR A 155 -6.62 -8.90 -1.32
C THR A 155 -5.71 -8.37 -0.20
N ASN A 156 -6.29 -7.72 0.83
CA ASN A 156 -5.56 -7.15 1.97
C ASN A 156 -5.65 -8.01 3.24
N SER A 157 -6.17 -9.25 3.13
CA SER A 157 -6.57 -10.08 4.26
C SER A 157 -5.56 -10.04 5.41
N PRO A 158 -5.92 -9.45 6.57
CA PRO A 158 -5.06 -9.44 7.74
C PRO A 158 -5.07 -10.80 8.43
N ALA A 159 -4.20 -10.97 9.43
CA ALA A 159 -4.31 -12.14 10.30
C ALA A 159 -5.65 -12.08 11.05
N GLY A 160 -6.30 -13.23 11.29
CA GLY A 160 -7.64 -13.29 11.89
C GLY A 160 -7.76 -14.21 13.10
N GLY A 161 -6.64 -14.64 13.68
CA GLY A 161 -6.60 -15.72 14.68
C GLY A 161 -6.46 -17.11 14.05
N ALA A 162 -6.72 -18.15 14.84
CA ALA A 162 -6.41 -19.54 14.47
C ALA A 162 -7.11 -19.97 13.17
N GLY A 163 -6.31 -20.34 12.17
CA GLY A 163 -6.77 -20.85 10.88
C GLY A 163 -7.20 -19.78 9.86
N TYR A 164 -7.35 -18.51 10.23
CA TYR A 164 -7.63 -17.45 9.26
C TYR A 164 -6.34 -17.08 8.51
N ARG A 165 -6.34 -17.30 7.19
CA ARG A 165 -5.17 -17.07 6.35
C ARG A 165 -5.07 -15.59 5.94
N VAL A 166 -3.83 -15.11 5.94
CA VAL A 166 -3.47 -13.79 5.43
C VAL A 166 -3.53 -13.77 3.90
N GLY A 167 -3.51 -12.57 3.31
CA GLY A 167 -3.38 -12.37 1.88
C GLY A 167 -2.15 -13.09 1.29
N MET A 168 -2.17 -13.29 -0.02
CA MET A 168 -1.03 -13.85 -0.78
C MET A 168 0.27 -13.05 -0.54
N ARG A 169 0.14 -11.77 -0.21
CA ARG A 169 1.24 -10.83 0.08
C ARG A 169 1.52 -10.69 1.59
N GLY A 170 0.93 -11.54 2.43
CA GLY A 170 0.90 -11.37 3.88
C GLY A 170 -0.21 -10.42 4.35
N GLY A 171 -0.29 -10.20 5.67
CA GLY A 171 -1.27 -9.28 6.27
C GLY A 171 -0.79 -7.83 6.23
N GLY A 172 -1.64 -6.94 5.72
CA GLY A 172 -1.33 -5.51 5.54
C GLY A 172 -0.23 -5.22 4.50
N PRO A 173 -0.28 -5.81 3.29
CA PRO A 173 0.78 -5.63 2.30
C PRO A 173 0.82 -4.19 1.77
N LEU A 174 2.02 -3.69 1.49
CA LEU A 174 2.21 -2.45 0.77
C LEU A 174 1.96 -2.69 -0.73
N THR A 175 1.08 -1.87 -1.28
CA THR A 175 0.80 -1.79 -2.71
C THR A 175 1.44 -0.52 -3.25
N THR A 176 2.12 -0.63 -4.39
CA THR A 176 2.75 0.49 -5.10
C THR A 176 2.33 0.44 -6.57
N LEU A 177 1.54 1.43 -6.99
CA LEU A 177 1.08 1.60 -8.37
C LEU A 177 1.78 2.79 -9.00
N VAL A 178 1.99 2.74 -10.30
CA VAL A 178 2.52 3.85 -11.10
C VAL A 178 1.35 4.73 -11.54
N VAL A 179 1.45 6.03 -11.32
CA VAL A 179 0.46 7.04 -11.69
C VAL A 179 1.16 8.22 -12.37
N PRO A 180 0.48 9.02 -13.21
CA PRO A 180 1.05 10.27 -13.70
C PRO A 180 1.29 11.23 -12.52
N GLN A 181 2.31 12.07 -12.60
CA GLN A 181 2.52 13.15 -11.63
C GLN A 181 1.38 14.18 -11.69
N GLU A 182 0.87 14.44 -12.91
CA GLU A 182 -0.29 15.28 -13.16
C GLU A 182 -1.52 14.40 -13.45
N GLU A 183 -2.02 13.72 -12.42
CA GLU A 183 -3.15 12.77 -12.54
C GLU A 183 -4.39 13.39 -13.20
N ASP A 184 -4.60 14.70 -13.03
CA ASP A 184 -5.75 15.42 -13.58
C ASP A 184 -5.78 15.52 -15.11
N LYS A 185 -4.64 15.31 -15.78
CA LYS A 185 -4.54 15.37 -17.24
C LYS A 185 -4.94 14.06 -17.94
N TYR A 186 -5.17 12.98 -17.18
CA TYR A 186 -5.38 11.65 -17.74
C TYR A 186 -6.73 11.08 -17.31
N PRO A 187 -7.44 10.36 -18.19
CA PRO A 187 -8.63 9.62 -17.80
C PRO A 187 -8.24 8.38 -16.99
N LEU A 188 -9.19 7.86 -16.20
CA LEU A 188 -8.99 6.71 -15.31
C LEU A 188 -8.33 5.52 -16.03
N TRP A 189 -8.82 5.11 -17.19
CA TRP A 189 -8.32 3.91 -17.86
C TRP A 189 -6.83 4.03 -18.23
N LYS A 190 -6.35 5.22 -18.62
CA LYS A 190 -4.91 5.46 -18.87
C LYS A 190 -4.11 5.29 -17.59
N LYS A 191 -4.60 5.82 -16.46
CA LYS A 191 -3.91 5.66 -15.18
C LYS A 191 -3.82 4.19 -14.75
N LEU A 192 -4.88 3.41 -14.99
CA LEU A 192 -4.88 1.96 -14.78
C LEU A 192 -3.89 1.25 -15.71
N TRP A 193 -3.86 1.64 -17.00
CA TRP A 193 -3.00 1.05 -18.03
C TRP A 193 -1.50 1.12 -17.73
N LEU A 194 -1.05 2.15 -16.99
CA LEU A 194 0.34 2.26 -16.49
C LEU A 194 0.79 1.07 -15.65
N ASN A 195 -0.15 0.27 -15.13
CA ASN A 195 0.10 -0.87 -14.27
C ASN A 195 -0.26 -2.22 -14.93
N VAL A 196 -0.62 -2.21 -16.21
CA VAL A 196 -0.81 -3.43 -17.01
C VAL A 196 0.55 -3.83 -17.60
N LEU A 197 0.93 -5.08 -17.39
CA LEU A 197 2.20 -5.64 -17.83
C LEU A 197 2.03 -6.38 -19.16
N PRO A 198 3.03 -6.32 -20.06
CA PRO A 198 3.04 -7.18 -21.23
C PRO A 198 3.00 -8.67 -20.87
N GLN A 199 2.31 -9.44 -21.70
CA GLN A 199 2.08 -10.86 -21.57
C GLN A 199 1.95 -11.49 -22.97
N GLU A 200 2.95 -12.27 -23.35
CA GLU A 200 3.04 -12.87 -24.70
C GLU A 200 1.83 -13.76 -25.05
N GLU A 201 1.36 -14.57 -24.10
CA GLU A 201 0.24 -15.49 -24.33
C GLU A 201 -0.98 -15.12 -23.48
N PRO A 202 -2.14 -14.75 -24.08
CA PRO A 202 -3.36 -14.49 -23.33
C PRO A 202 -3.88 -15.79 -22.66
N PRO A 203 -4.54 -15.69 -21.49
CA PRO A 203 -5.03 -16.88 -20.81
C PRO A 203 -6.16 -17.56 -21.59
N ASN A 204 -6.14 -18.89 -21.63
CA ASN A 204 -7.23 -19.69 -22.18
C ASN A 204 -8.37 -19.82 -21.16
N VAL A 205 -9.61 -19.93 -21.66
CA VAL A 205 -10.81 -20.18 -20.86
C VAL A 205 -10.67 -21.42 -19.95
N THR A 206 -9.96 -22.46 -20.41
CA THR A 206 -9.71 -23.67 -19.59
C THR A 206 -8.82 -23.41 -18.37
N GLN A 207 -8.04 -22.33 -18.37
CA GLN A 207 -7.18 -21.91 -17.26
C GLN A 207 -7.92 -20.99 -16.27
N HIS A 208 -9.12 -20.51 -16.59
CA HIS A 208 -9.88 -19.59 -15.73
C HIS A 208 -10.05 -20.09 -14.29
N PRO A 209 -10.31 -21.39 -14.00
CA PRO A 209 -10.40 -21.86 -12.62
C PRO A 209 -9.08 -21.83 -11.84
N LEU A 210 -7.93 -21.74 -12.52
CA LEU A 210 -6.62 -21.52 -11.90
C LEU A 210 -6.36 -20.03 -11.66
N ILE A 211 -6.97 -19.14 -12.45
CA ILE A 211 -6.84 -17.68 -12.32
C ILE A 211 -7.83 -17.12 -11.28
N PHE A 212 -9.09 -17.57 -11.33
CA PHE A 212 -10.22 -17.09 -10.55
C PHE A 212 -10.66 -18.17 -9.55
N PRO A 213 -10.25 -18.11 -8.27
CA PRO A 213 -10.34 -19.26 -7.37
C PRO A 213 -11.77 -19.68 -7.01
N TRP A 214 -12.74 -18.79 -7.18
CA TRP A 214 -14.16 -19.05 -6.91
C TRP A 214 -14.86 -19.80 -8.06
N LEU A 215 -14.16 -20.10 -9.16
CA LEU A 215 -14.68 -20.92 -10.26
C LEU A 215 -14.45 -22.42 -10.09
N ALA A 216 -13.76 -22.83 -9.02
CA ALA A 216 -13.49 -24.23 -8.69
C ALA A 216 -13.75 -24.51 -7.21
N PRO A 217 -13.90 -25.79 -6.80
CA PRO A 217 -13.99 -26.18 -5.40
C PRO A 217 -12.88 -25.54 -4.55
N THR A 218 -13.27 -25.03 -3.38
CA THR A 218 -12.38 -24.15 -2.61
C THR A 218 -11.22 -24.95 -2.01
N LYS A 219 -9.97 -24.62 -2.38
CA LYS A 219 -8.79 -25.23 -1.74
C LYS A 219 -8.74 -24.81 -0.26
N THR A 220 -8.70 -25.78 0.66
CA THR A 220 -8.60 -25.53 2.10
C THR A 220 -7.24 -25.92 2.65
N SER A 221 -6.82 -25.24 3.71
CA SER A 221 -5.56 -25.53 4.42
C SER A 221 -5.78 -26.36 5.69
N GLU A 222 -6.89 -27.09 5.75
CA GLU A 222 -7.21 -28.06 6.81
C GLU A 222 -6.28 -29.28 6.74
N LYS A 223 -5.86 -29.67 5.53
CA LYS A 223 -4.89 -30.73 5.28
C LYS A 223 -3.50 -30.12 5.03
N ALA A 224 -2.49 -30.65 5.70
CA ALA A 224 -1.11 -30.25 5.48
C ALA A 224 -0.69 -30.50 4.01
N GLY A 225 0.11 -29.59 3.45
CA GLY A 225 0.62 -29.70 2.08
C GLY A 225 -0.29 -29.14 0.98
N ASN A 226 -1.53 -28.73 1.28
CA ASN A 226 -2.45 -28.13 0.30
C ASN A 226 -2.20 -26.62 0.12
N VAL A 227 -0.98 -26.26 -0.25
CA VAL A 227 -0.52 -24.89 -0.43
C VAL A 227 -0.69 -24.50 -1.90
N VAL A 228 -1.12 -23.26 -2.16
CA VAL A 228 -1.21 -22.71 -3.51
C VAL A 228 0.06 -21.91 -3.80
N THR A 229 0.80 -22.35 -4.82
CA THR A 229 2.05 -21.75 -5.28
C THR A 229 1.93 -21.36 -6.76
N PRO A 230 2.84 -20.55 -7.29
CA PRO A 230 2.88 -20.28 -8.73
C PRO A 230 3.01 -21.55 -9.59
N ASP A 231 3.60 -22.63 -9.06
CA ASP A 231 3.81 -23.89 -9.80
C ASP A 231 2.55 -24.74 -9.96
N ASN A 232 1.55 -24.55 -9.09
CA ASN A 232 0.31 -25.35 -9.09
C ASN A 232 -0.94 -24.52 -9.37
N SER A 233 -0.74 -23.33 -9.93
CA SER A 233 -1.79 -22.40 -10.33
C SER A 233 -1.36 -21.54 -11.52
N HIS A 234 -2.18 -20.58 -11.91
CA HIS A 234 -1.83 -19.62 -12.95
C HIS A 234 -1.21 -18.35 -12.33
N PRO A 235 -0.12 -17.77 -12.90
CA PRO A 235 0.49 -16.54 -12.38
C PRO A 235 -0.49 -15.36 -12.20
N LEU A 236 -1.51 -15.26 -13.05
CA LEU A 236 -2.56 -14.24 -12.94
C LEU A 236 -3.45 -14.37 -11.70
N GLN A 237 -3.44 -15.51 -10.98
CA GLN A 237 -4.11 -15.61 -9.68
C GLN A 237 -3.52 -14.62 -8.66
N ALA A 238 -2.34 -14.06 -8.91
CA ALA A 238 -1.77 -13.02 -8.07
C ALA A 238 -2.73 -11.84 -7.84
N TYR A 239 -3.54 -11.47 -8.84
CA TYR A 239 -4.53 -10.40 -8.75
C TYR A 239 -5.82 -10.80 -8.02
N TRP A 240 -6.01 -12.09 -7.75
CA TRP A 240 -7.30 -12.69 -7.36
C TRP A 240 -7.17 -13.61 -6.14
N GLY A 241 -6.16 -13.36 -5.29
CA GLY A 241 -5.96 -14.12 -4.06
C GLY A 241 -7.22 -14.14 -3.20
N MET A 242 -7.63 -15.35 -2.77
CA MET A 242 -8.86 -15.58 -2.02
C MET A 242 -8.59 -16.39 -0.73
N PRO A 243 -7.79 -15.83 0.21
CA PRO A 243 -7.35 -16.55 1.41
C PRO A 243 -8.48 -16.84 2.41
N ARG A 244 -9.58 -16.06 2.38
CA ARG A 244 -10.72 -16.21 3.29
C ARG A 244 -11.86 -16.95 2.62
N ARG A 245 -12.52 -17.82 3.37
CA ARG A 245 -13.76 -18.47 2.97
C ARG A 245 -14.90 -17.60 3.47
N ILE A 246 -15.58 -16.93 2.55
CA ILE A 246 -16.66 -15.98 2.84
C ILE A 246 -17.85 -16.33 1.94
N GLU A 247 -19.05 -16.28 2.50
CA GLU A 247 -20.31 -16.45 1.79
C GLU A 247 -21.30 -15.39 2.29
N LEU A 248 -21.86 -14.60 1.38
CA LEU A 248 -22.81 -13.54 1.73
C LEU A 248 -24.24 -14.08 1.70
N ASP A 249 -25.08 -13.58 2.61
CA ASP A 249 -26.49 -13.96 2.62
C ASP A 249 -27.32 -13.05 1.73
N PHE A 250 -27.76 -13.57 0.59
CA PHE A 250 -28.66 -12.88 -0.34
C PHE A 250 -30.15 -13.19 -0.07
N THR A 251 -30.45 -14.09 0.87
CA THR A 251 -31.83 -14.53 1.16
C THR A 251 -32.51 -13.67 2.22
N HIS A 252 -31.74 -13.10 3.16
CA HIS A 252 -32.22 -12.17 4.17
C HIS A 252 -31.70 -10.77 3.88
N THR A 253 -32.50 -10.01 3.14
CA THR A 253 -32.18 -8.61 2.79
C THR A 253 -33.29 -7.66 3.22
N VAL A 254 -32.94 -6.38 3.30
CA VAL A 254 -33.88 -5.31 3.63
C VAL A 254 -33.75 -4.15 2.64
N ALA A 255 -34.85 -3.47 2.35
CA ALA A 255 -34.79 -2.19 1.64
C ALA A 255 -34.35 -1.07 2.60
N GLY A 256 -33.57 -0.13 2.11
CA GLY A 256 -33.13 1.01 2.92
C GLY A 256 -31.93 1.74 2.33
N ILE A 257 -31.21 2.47 3.19
CA ILE A 257 -30.00 3.20 2.82
C ILE A 257 -28.76 2.36 3.16
N CYS A 258 -27.86 2.19 2.19
CA CYS A 258 -26.57 1.53 2.40
C CYS A 258 -25.67 2.37 3.31
N ASP A 259 -25.15 1.77 4.37
CA ASP A 259 -24.30 2.45 5.35
C ASP A 259 -22.93 2.88 4.80
N LEU A 260 -22.51 2.32 3.66
CA LEU A 260 -21.23 2.62 3.03
C LEU A 260 -21.31 3.73 1.99
N CYS A 261 -22.26 3.66 1.04
CA CYS A 261 -22.39 4.65 -0.03
C CYS A 261 -23.48 5.69 0.20
N GLY A 262 -24.36 5.50 1.20
CA GLY A 262 -25.45 6.42 1.50
C GLY A 262 -26.61 6.39 0.49
N GLU A 263 -26.61 5.45 -0.46
CA GLU A 263 -27.66 5.33 -1.46
C GLU A 263 -28.73 4.30 -1.09
N HIS A 264 -29.95 4.50 -1.58
CA HIS A 264 -31.04 3.55 -1.42
C HIS A 264 -30.82 2.28 -2.23
N HIS A 265 -31.20 1.12 -1.66
CA HIS A 265 -31.22 -0.15 -2.37
C HIS A 265 -32.34 -1.04 -1.81
N GLU A 266 -32.99 -1.83 -2.68
CA GLU A 266 -34.13 -2.70 -2.30
C GLU A 266 -33.71 -3.96 -1.52
N SER A 267 -32.45 -4.35 -1.64
CA SER A 267 -31.93 -5.60 -1.08
C SER A 267 -30.54 -5.42 -0.46
N LEU A 268 -30.47 -4.73 0.67
CA LEU A 268 -29.26 -4.58 1.47
C LEU A 268 -28.90 -5.88 2.18
N LEU A 269 -27.61 -6.20 2.16
CA LEU A 269 -27.02 -7.38 2.79
C LEU A 269 -26.73 -7.06 4.26
N LEU A 270 -27.15 -7.95 5.16
CA LEU A 270 -27.04 -7.78 6.61
C LEU A 270 -25.98 -8.67 7.26
N GLN A 271 -25.74 -9.82 6.66
CA GLN A 271 -24.96 -10.89 7.28
C GLN A 271 -24.17 -11.72 6.27
N MET A 272 -23.16 -12.42 6.80
CA MET A 272 -22.30 -13.32 6.04
C MET A 272 -21.88 -14.50 6.89
N ARG A 273 -21.46 -15.58 6.24
CA ARG A 273 -20.76 -16.71 6.85
C ARG A 273 -19.28 -16.61 6.53
N SER A 274 -18.46 -16.99 7.50
CA SER A 274 -17.01 -17.08 7.32
C SER A 274 -16.46 -18.29 8.03
N LYS A 275 -15.52 -18.99 7.39
CA LYS A 275 -14.88 -20.18 7.96
C LYS A 275 -13.36 -20.07 7.91
N ASN A 276 -12.71 -20.58 8.95
CA ASN A 276 -11.26 -20.66 8.99
C ASN A 276 -10.73 -21.72 8.01
N TYR A 277 -9.39 -21.80 7.93
CA TYR A 277 -8.63 -22.71 7.06
C TYR A 277 -8.93 -22.53 5.57
N GLY A 278 -9.02 -21.28 5.11
CA GLY A 278 -9.05 -20.95 3.68
C GLY A 278 -7.73 -21.23 2.96
N VAL A 279 -7.56 -20.65 1.78
CA VAL A 279 -6.40 -20.91 0.91
C VAL A 279 -5.11 -20.44 1.59
N GLN A 280 -4.12 -21.32 1.68
CA GLN A 280 -2.77 -20.96 2.09
C GLN A 280 -1.92 -20.70 0.85
N TYR A 281 -1.51 -19.45 0.67
CA TYR A 281 -0.61 -19.05 -0.40
C TYR A 281 0.84 -19.08 0.08
N ASP A 282 1.75 -19.47 -0.81
CA ASP A 282 3.19 -19.45 -0.53
C ASP A 282 4.01 -19.15 -1.78
N SER A 283 5.19 -18.56 -1.58
CA SER A 283 6.17 -18.27 -2.64
C SER A 283 5.67 -17.38 -3.79
N TRP A 284 4.64 -16.56 -3.55
CA TRP A 284 4.11 -15.63 -4.57
C TRP A 284 4.81 -14.27 -4.57
N LEU A 285 5.13 -13.79 -5.78
CA LEU A 285 5.58 -12.42 -6.06
C LEU A 285 4.48 -11.66 -6.79
N HIS A 286 3.65 -10.94 -6.03
CA HIS A 286 2.57 -10.13 -6.56
C HIS A 286 3.11 -8.90 -7.31
N PRO A 287 2.58 -8.58 -8.49
CA PRO A 287 3.08 -7.49 -9.34
C PRO A 287 3.01 -6.08 -8.74
N PHE A 288 2.22 -5.84 -7.68
CA PHE A 288 2.01 -4.53 -7.08
C PHE A 288 2.74 -4.34 -5.75
N SER A 289 3.42 -5.38 -5.23
CA SER A 289 4.14 -5.27 -3.97
C SER A 289 5.64 -5.17 -4.20
N PRO A 290 6.34 -4.28 -3.50
CA PRO A 290 7.78 -4.36 -3.35
C PRO A 290 8.12 -5.48 -2.36
N TYR A 291 9.33 -6.03 -2.48
CA TYR A 291 9.77 -7.18 -1.71
C TYR A 291 11.18 -6.99 -1.15
N ARG A 292 11.45 -7.68 -0.04
CA ARG A 292 12.80 -7.84 0.52
C ARG A 292 13.14 -9.31 0.75
N GLN A 293 14.41 -9.65 0.66
CA GLN A 293 14.97 -10.97 0.95
C GLN A 293 16.21 -10.81 1.83
N ALA A 294 16.34 -11.65 2.86
CA ALA A 294 17.49 -11.59 3.75
C ALA A 294 18.76 -12.04 3.01
N LEU A 295 19.84 -11.26 3.09
CA LEU A 295 21.11 -11.57 2.42
C LEU A 295 21.88 -12.73 3.08
N LYS A 296 21.66 -12.93 4.38
CA LYS A 296 22.38 -13.97 5.16
C LYS A 296 21.96 -15.39 4.77
N ASP A 297 20.82 -15.54 4.10
CA ASP A 297 20.29 -16.83 3.68
C ASP A 297 19.70 -16.69 2.26
N PRO A 298 20.41 -17.14 1.22
CA PRO A 298 19.93 -17.10 -0.16
C PRO A 298 18.62 -17.87 -0.39
N SER A 299 18.27 -18.82 0.49
CA SER A 299 17.02 -19.58 0.45
C SER A 299 15.87 -18.89 1.16
N ALA A 300 16.11 -17.77 1.84
CA ALA A 300 15.07 -17.01 2.51
C ALA A 300 13.99 -16.57 1.50
N PRO A 301 12.70 -16.66 1.85
CA PRO A 301 11.65 -16.23 0.95
C PRO A 301 11.66 -14.72 0.77
N TRP A 302 11.18 -14.26 -0.37
CA TRP A 302 10.86 -12.85 -0.58
C TRP A 302 9.63 -12.47 0.25
N LEU A 303 9.78 -11.45 1.08
CA LEU A 303 8.72 -10.92 1.92
C LEU A 303 8.26 -9.57 1.39
N ALA A 304 6.97 -9.45 1.13
CA ALA A 304 6.38 -8.18 0.74
C ALA A 304 6.59 -7.14 1.85
N PHE A 305 6.84 -5.89 1.47
CA PHE A 305 6.74 -4.78 2.41
C PHE A 305 5.30 -4.67 2.93
N LYS A 306 5.16 -4.12 4.14
CA LYS A 306 3.87 -3.98 4.82
C LYS A 306 3.65 -2.53 5.19
N GLY A 307 2.40 -2.17 5.47
CA GLY A 307 2.10 -0.93 6.18
C GLY A 307 2.81 -0.90 7.53
N GLN A 308 3.25 0.29 7.93
CA GLN A 308 4.00 0.53 9.16
C GLN A 308 3.45 1.75 9.89
N PRO A 309 3.66 1.86 11.23
CA PRO A 309 3.27 3.04 11.99
C PRO A 309 3.87 4.32 11.41
N GLY A 310 3.06 5.36 11.27
CA GLY A 310 3.48 6.63 10.69
C GLY A 310 3.52 6.67 9.15
N GLY A 311 3.24 5.54 8.49
CA GLY A 311 3.23 5.45 7.03
C GLY A 311 4.62 5.34 6.41
N LEU A 312 4.75 5.72 5.15
CA LEU A 312 6.02 5.79 4.45
C LEU A 312 6.70 7.13 4.73
N SER A 313 8.02 7.08 4.84
CA SER A 313 8.87 8.27 4.98
C SER A 313 9.94 8.30 3.89
N TYR A 314 10.61 9.43 3.72
CA TYR A 314 11.58 9.59 2.65
C TYR A 314 12.78 8.62 2.71
N LYS A 315 13.06 8.01 3.87
CA LYS A 315 14.04 6.92 3.99
C LYS A 315 13.63 5.65 3.23
N ASP A 316 12.33 5.44 3.04
CA ASP A 316 11.76 4.23 2.45
C ASP A 316 11.69 4.35 0.92
N TRP A 317 11.58 5.57 0.37
CA TRP A 317 11.25 5.82 -1.04
C TRP A 317 12.20 5.15 -2.02
N LEU A 318 13.52 5.21 -1.77
CA LEU A 318 14.52 4.60 -2.66
C LEU A 318 14.31 3.09 -2.81
N GLY A 319 13.92 2.40 -1.73
CA GLY A 319 13.64 0.96 -1.76
C GLY A 319 12.35 0.59 -2.51
N LEU A 320 11.48 1.58 -2.76
CA LEU A 320 10.23 1.41 -3.51
C LEU A 320 10.40 1.69 -5.00
N MET A 321 11.41 2.47 -5.38
CA MET A 321 11.66 2.87 -6.77
C MET A 321 12.72 2.00 -7.45
N LEU A 322 13.73 1.53 -6.70
CA LEU A 322 14.93 0.93 -7.28
C LEU A 322 15.31 -0.39 -6.61
N ASN A 323 15.92 -1.28 -7.39
CA ASN A 323 16.56 -2.47 -6.84
C ASN A 323 17.77 -2.02 -6.03
N ARG A 324 17.88 -2.50 -4.78
CA ARG A 324 19.00 -2.15 -3.92
C ARG A 324 19.32 -3.25 -2.92
N GLU A 325 20.52 -3.20 -2.39
CA GLU A 325 20.96 -4.07 -1.31
C GLU A 325 21.44 -3.18 -0.15
N ASP A 326 21.03 -3.50 1.08
CA ASP A 326 21.62 -2.95 2.29
C ASP A 326 22.45 -4.02 3.02
N LYS A 327 22.93 -3.75 4.23
CA LYS A 327 23.75 -4.70 5.00
C LYS A 327 23.03 -6.03 5.31
N PHE A 328 21.70 -6.06 5.27
CA PHE A 328 20.87 -7.16 5.74
C PHE A 328 19.95 -7.75 4.68
N ASN A 329 19.49 -6.93 3.71
CA ASN A 329 18.44 -7.31 2.78
C ASN A 329 18.77 -6.87 1.35
N LYS A 330 18.38 -7.73 0.41
CA LYS A 330 18.12 -7.33 -0.97
C LYS A 330 16.68 -6.87 -1.09
N MET A 331 16.43 -5.78 -1.80
CA MET A 331 15.13 -5.17 -2.00
C MET A 331 14.85 -4.99 -3.48
N GLN A 332 13.60 -5.22 -3.87
CA GLN A 332 13.12 -4.99 -5.23
C GLN A 332 11.78 -4.23 -5.19
N PRO A 333 11.59 -3.22 -6.07
CA PRO A 333 10.30 -2.57 -6.30
C PRO A 333 9.23 -3.55 -6.78
N ALA A 334 7.98 -3.12 -6.79
CA ALA A 334 6.91 -3.88 -7.44
C ALA A 334 7.21 -4.10 -8.94
N LYS A 335 6.70 -5.21 -9.50
CA LYS A 335 6.94 -5.57 -10.91
C LYS A 335 6.47 -4.46 -11.86
N VAL A 336 5.32 -3.83 -11.58
CA VAL A 336 4.80 -2.69 -12.36
C VAL A 336 5.72 -1.48 -12.31
N VAL A 337 6.34 -1.20 -11.17
CA VAL A 337 7.29 -0.08 -11.02
C VAL A 337 8.55 -0.35 -11.82
N ARG A 338 9.09 -1.58 -11.78
CA ARG A 338 10.25 -1.95 -12.59
C ARG A 338 9.96 -1.91 -14.09
N ALA A 339 8.74 -2.30 -14.49
CA ALA A 339 8.29 -2.25 -15.88
C ALA A 339 8.02 -0.82 -16.38
N ALA A 340 7.64 0.09 -15.48
CA ALA A 340 7.48 1.50 -15.81
C ALA A 340 8.80 2.17 -16.24
N GLY A 341 9.95 1.64 -15.81
CA GLY A 341 11.27 2.10 -16.26
C GLY A 341 11.48 3.59 -15.99
N GLN A 342 12.27 4.25 -16.85
CA GLN A 342 12.62 5.68 -16.74
C GLN A 342 11.57 6.62 -17.38
N ARG A 343 10.28 6.25 -17.35
CA ARG A 343 9.21 7.14 -17.84
C ARG A 343 9.18 8.44 -17.03
N ASN A 344 9.29 9.57 -17.73
CA ASN A 344 9.27 10.89 -17.10
C ASN A 344 7.87 11.25 -16.58
N ASN A 345 7.80 12.18 -15.63
CA ASN A 345 6.56 12.75 -15.08
C ASN A 345 5.61 11.70 -14.46
N MET A 346 6.19 10.64 -13.89
CA MET A 346 5.46 9.60 -13.17
C MET A 346 5.63 9.76 -11.66
N SER A 347 4.71 9.16 -10.93
CA SER A 347 4.73 9.05 -9.47
C SER A 347 4.30 7.65 -9.06
N LEU A 348 4.61 7.28 -7.83
CA LEU A 348 4.11 6.07 -7.19
C LEU A 348 2.98 6.45 -6.26
N TRP A 349 1.84 5.80 -6.42
CA TRP A 349 0.80 5.76 -5.41
C TRP A 349 1.01 4.53 -4.53
N CYS A 350 1.49 4.78 -3.31
CA CYS A 350 1.81 3.75 -2.35
C CYS A 350 0.76 3.73 -1.24
N PHE A 351 0.20 2.57 -0.91
CA PHE A 351 -0.82 2.47 0.13
C PHE A 351 -0.87 1.11 0.81
N ALA A 352 -1.24 1.12 2.10
CA ALA A 352 -1.34 -0.08 2.92
C ALA A 352 -2.16 0.16 4.20
N PHE A 353 -2.67 -0.93 4.77
CA PHE A 353 -3.02 -0.95 6.19
C PHE A 353 -1.77 -1.17 7.05
N ASP A 354 -1.59 -0.35 8.06
CA ASP A 354 -0.72 -0.65 9.20
C ASP A 354 -1.44 -1.62 10.15
N MET A 355 -0.91 -2.85 10.25
CA MET A 355 -1.52 -3.94 11.00
C MET A 355 -0.67 -4.33 12.21
N ASP A 356 -1.29 -4.40 13.39
CA ASP A 356 -0.79 -5.17 14.54
C ASP A 356 -1.55 -6.50 14.61
N ASN A 357 -1.00 -7.51 13.92
CA ASN A 357 -1.62 -8.83 13.76
C ASN A 357 -3.01 -8.73 13.09
N ALA A 358 -4.08 -8.82 13.86
CA ALA A 358 -5.46 -8.68 13.37
C ALA A 358 -6.03 -7.26 13.51
N LYS A 359 -5.31 -6.34 14.17
CA LYS A 359 -5.79 -4.98 14.43
C LYS A 359 -5.32 -4.03 13.33
N ALA A 360 -6.27 -3.45 12.60
CA ALA A 360 -5.97 -2.33 11.71
C ALA A 360 -5.77 -1.07 12.55
N ARG A 361 -4.57 -0.49 12.52
CA ARG A 361 -4.25 0.74 13.24
C ARG A 361 -4.58 1.98 12.41
N CYS A 362 -4.21 1.95 11.13
CA CYS A 362 -4.41 3.06 10.21
C CYS A 362 -4.32 2.59 8.75
N TRP A 363 -4.99 3.30 7.85
CA TRP A 363 -4.71 3.26 6.41
C TRP A 363 -3.77 4.39 6.05
N TYR A 364 -2.61 4.06 5.49
CA TYR A 364 -1.65 5.04 5.00
C TYR A 364 -1.62 5.03 3.47
N GLN A 365 -1.51 6.22 2.88
CA GLN A 365 -1.28 6.38 1.46
C GLN A 365 -0.38 7.58 1.17
N HIS A 366 0.48 7.45 0.16
CA HIS A 366 1.48 8.45 -0.21
C HIS A 366 1.57 8.56 -1.73
N ARG A 367 1.87 9.77 -2.22
CA ARG A 367 2.34 10.01 -3.59
C ARG A 367 3.83 10.31 -3.50
N ILE A 368 4.64 9.49 -4.16
CA ILE A 368 6.10 9.60 -4.16
C ILE A 368 6.53 9.85 -5.60
N PRO A 369 7.36 10.86 -5.91
CA PRO A 369 7.83 11.08 -7.28
C PRO A 369 8.61 9.85 -7.77
N LEU A 370 8.30 9.36 -8.97
CA LEU A 370 9.12 8.33 -9.62
C LEU A 370 10.21 9.04 -10.40
N ILE A 371 11.38 9.17 -9.78
CA ILE A 371 12.42 10.05 -10.28
C ILE A 371 13.21 9.33 -11.37
N SER A 372 13.26 9.94 -12.55
CA SER A 372 14.14 9.58 -13.65
C SER A 372 15.21 10.67 -13.78
N VAL A 373 16.49 10.30 -13.70
CA VAL A 373 17.61 11.25 -13.71
C VAL A 373 18.71 10.78 -14.66
N SER A 374 19.42 11.73 -15.26
CA SER A 374 20.72 11.43 -15.89
C SER A 374 21.73 11.06 -14.79
N HIS A 375 22.64 10.11 -14.95
CA HIS A 375 23.62 9.76 -13.88
C HIS A 375 22.98 9.20 -12.58
N GLU A 376 22.15 8.17 -12.72
CA GLU A 376 21.42 7.51 -11.61
C GLU A 376 22.33 7.08 -10.45
N GLU A 377 23.51 6.52 -10.73
CA GLU A 377 24.44 6.08 -9.68
C GLU A 377 24.91 7.23 -8.77
N GLN A 378 25.23 8.39 -9.34
CA GLN A 378 25.73 9.56 -8.62
C GLN A 378 24.61 10.23 -7.81
N PHE A 379 23.40 10.27 -8.37
CA PHE A 379 22.21 10.70 -7.66
C PHE A 379 21.96 9.82 -6.43
N LEU A 380 21.98 8.49 -6.61
CA LEU A 380 21.76 7.55 -5.52
C LEU A 380 22.85 7.57 -4.47
N ALA A 381 24.11 7.70 -4.87
CA ALA A 381 25.22 7.82 -3.92
C ALA A 381 25.02 9.04 -3.01
N ALA A 382 24.67 10.21 -3.57
CA ALA A 382 24.42 11.41 -2.80
C ALA A 382 23.21 11.28 -1.87
N LEU A 383 22.08 10.79 -2.37
CA LEU A 383 20.90 10.57 -1.53
C LEU A 383 21.15 9.56 -0.42
N ASN A 384 21.91 8.49 -0.67
CA ASN A 384 22.27 7.54 0.39
C ASN A 384 23.11 8.21 1.49
N THR A 385 24.08 9.05 1.14
CA THR A 385 24.88 9.80 2.14
C THR A 385 23.99 10.71 3.00
N VAL A 386 23.04 11.42 2.38
CA VAL A 386 22.03 12.25 3.05
C VAL A 386 21.14 11.43 3.99
N LEU A 387 20.62 10.29 3.52
CA LEU A 387 19.77 9.39 4.32
C LEU A 387 20.51 8.76 5.51
N VAL A 388 21.79 8.43 5.34
CA VAL A 388 22.65 7.96 6.43
C VAL A 388 22.78 9.03 7.49
N LEU A 389 23.10 10.28 7.12
CA LEU A 389 23.16 11.38 8.09
C LEU A 389 21.83 11.58 8.81
N ALA A 390 20.70 11.60 8.10
CA ALA A 390 19.38 11.74 8.74
C ALA A 390 19.11 10.64 9.77
N SER A 391 19.42 9.39 9.43
CA SER A 391 19.21 8.23 10.32
C SER A 391 20.12 8.28 11.55
N GLU A 392 21.39 8.64 11.37
CA GLU A 392 22.35 8.77 12.46
C GLU A 392 22.03 9.97 13.36
N ALA A 393 21.60 11.09 12.76
CA ALA A 393 21.15 12.28 13.48
C ALA A 393 19.93 12.00 14.38
N LEU A 394 18.94 11.24 13.88
CA LEU A 394 17.82 10.78 14.71
C LEU A 394 18.31 9.91 15.89
N SER A 395 19.29 9.04 15.65
CA SER A 395 19.90 8.25 16.71
C SER A 395 20.57 9.12 17.79
N LEU A 396 21.29 10.17 17.39
CA LEU A 396 21.88 11.14 18.31
C LEU A 396 20.81 11.88 19.11
N LEU A 397 19.72 12.34 18.47
CA LEU A 397 18.61 13.01 19.15
C LEU A 397 17.99 12.10 20.23
N ARG A 398 17.67 10.84 19.90
CA ARG A 398 17.13 9.88 20.87
C ARG A 398 18.04 9.69 22.07
N ASN A 399 19.34 9.51 21.82
CA ASN A 399 20.32 9.34 22.88
C ASN A 399 20.42 10.59 23.76
N ALA A 400 20.40 11.78 23.17
CA ALA A 400 20.44 13.04 23.89
C ALA A 400 19.19 13.24 24.77
N LEU A 401 17.99 13.02 24.20
CA LEU A 401 16.72 13.10 24.96
C LEU A 401 16.73 12.12 26.14
N LYS A 402 17.24 10.90 25.93
CA LYS A 402 17.38 9.91 27.00
C LYS A 402 18.33 10.38 28.10
N SER A 403 19.49 10.91 27.73
CA SER A 403 20.47 11.44 28.68
C SER A 403 19.97 12.65 29.45
N ALA A 404 19.12 13.48 28.82
CA ALA A 404 18.49 14.62 29.48
C ALA A 404 17.47 14.19 30.54
N LYS A 405 16.67 13.14 30.26
CA LYS A 405 15.54 12.73 31.11
C LYS A 405 15.90 11.76 32.24
N PHE A 406 17.00 11.02 32.15
CA PHE A 406 17.32 9.95 33.10
C PHE A 406 18.75 10.04 33.64
N ASP A 407 18.93 9.78 34.94
CA ASP A 407 20.26 9.67 35.58
C ASP A 407 21.07 8.48 35.05
N CYS A 408 20.39 7.36 34.78
CA CYS A 408 20.97 6.14 34.23
C CYS A 408 20.39 5.86 32.83
N PRO A 409 20.75 6.66 31.80
CA PRO A 409 20.12 6.58 30.48
C PRO A 409 20.35 5.23 29.78
N LYS A 410 21.42 4.50 30.12
CA LYS A 410 21.68 3.17 29.56
C LYS A 410 20.64 2.12 30.01
N GLU A 411 20.06 2.29 31.19
CA GLU A 411 19.11 1.34 31.80
C GLU A 411 17.64 1.75 31.58
N ALA A 412 17.40 3.03 31.31
CA ALA A 412 16.05 3.55 31.08
C ALA A 412 15.40 2.94 29.82
N LYS A 413 14.09 2.71 29.88
CA LYS A 413 13.26 2.42 28.69
C LYS A 413 12.46 3.66 28.36
N MET A 414 12.58 4.13 27.13
CA MET A 414 11.84 5.28 26.61
C MET A 414 11.30 4.91 25.24
N ASP A 415 10.02 5.18 25.02
CA ASP A 415 9.38 5.04 23.72
C ASP A 415 9.67 6.29 22.88
N PHE A 416 10.33 6.09 21.74
CA PHE A 416 10.66 7.14 20.78
C PHE A 416 9.73 7.16 19.57
N SER A 417 8.68 6.32 19.54
CA SER A 417 7.82 6.16 18.35
C SER A 417 7.28 7.50 17.83
N MET A 418 6.82 8.39 18.73
CA MET A 418 6.33 9.72 18.33
C MET A 418 7.43 10.63 17.81
N VAL A 419 8.63 10.59 18.42
CA VAL A 419 9.79 11.40 17.98
C VAL A 419 10.28 10.92 16.62
N ASP A 420 10.35 9.60 16.42
CA ASP A 420 10.77 9.00 15.16
C ASP A 420 9.79 9.36 14.03
N ILE A 421 8.48 9.23 14.25
CA ILE A 421 7.45 9.61 13.28
C ILE A 421 7.54 11.11 12.94
N ALA A 422 7.57 11.98 13.96
CA ALA A 422 7.65 13.42 13.78
C ALA A 422 8.92 13.83 13.04
N PHE A 423 10.08 13.28 13.40
CA PHE A 423 11.36 13.57 12.73
C PHE A 423 11.25 13.35 11.23
N TRP A 424 10.83 12.16 10.80
CA TRP A 424 10.80 11.83 9.37
C TRP A 424 9.74 12.63 8.60
N GLN A 425 8.62 13.01 9.24
CA GLN A 425 7.58 13.81 8.60
C GLN A 425 7.97 15.29 8.53
N GLU A 426 8.50 15.86 9.61
CA GLU A 426 8.81 17.28 9.71
C GLU A 426 10.08 17.68 8.94
N THR A 427 11.02 16.74 8.71
CA THR A 427 12.20 16.99 7.86
C THR A 427 11.99 16.65 6.37
N GLU A 428 10.84 16.10 6.00
CA GLU A 428 10.52 15.73 4.61
C GLU A 428 10.56 16.91 3.63
N PRO A 429 10.00 18.11 3.93
CA PRO A 429 10.02 19.23 2.99
C PRO A 429 11.43 19.64 2.57
N ALA A 430 12.35 19.72 3.54
CA ALA A 430 13.76 20.02 3.29
C ALA A 430 14.41 18.97 2.39
N PHE A 431 14.12 17.68 2.67
CA PHE A 431 14.63 16.57 1.88
C PHE A 431 14.12 16.62 0.43
N ARG A 432 12.84 16.94 0.21
CA ARG A 432 12.25 17.05 -1.13
C ARG A 432 12.93 18.15 -1.95
N ALA A 433 13.14 19.33 -1.36
CA ALA A 433 13.84 20.41 -2.04
C ALA A 433 15.26 20.00 -2.47
N LEU A 434 16.00 19.31 -1.59
CA LEU A 434 17.30 18.75 -1.92
C LEU A 434 17.22 17.69 -3.03
N GLN A 435 16.27 16.77 -2.93
CA GLN A 435 16.07 15.69 -3.89
C GLN A 435 15.73 16.22 -5.29
N GLU A 436 14.92 17.27 -5.39
CA GLU A 436 14.62 17.95 -6.65
C GLU A 436 15.88 18.61 -7.25
N ALA A 437 16.67 19.32 -6.44
CA ALA A 437 17.93 19.91 -6.89
C ALA A 437 18.92 18.84 -7.38
N LEU A 438 19.07 17.76 -6.62
CA LEU A 438 19.92 16.62 -7.00
C LEU A 438 19.40 15.89 -8.23
N ALA A 439 18.09 15.86 -8.48
CA ALA A 439 17.53 15.21 -9.66
C ALA A 439 17.85 15.99 -10.95
N VAL A 440 17.91 17.33 -10.85
CA VAL A 440 18.29 18.21 -11.98
C VAL A 440 19.80 18.20 -12.23
N ASP A 441 20.61 18.21 -11.17
CA ASP A 441 22.09 18.19 -11.26
C ASP A 441 22.72 17.10 -10.37
N PRO A 442 22.64 15.82 -10.79
CA PRO A 442 23.18 14.67 -10.05
C PRO A 442 24.70 14.71 -9.81
N LEU A 443 25.43 15.43 -10.67
CA LEU A 443 26.87 15.62 -10.55
C LEU A 443 27.23 16.79 -9.64
N ARG A 444 26.25 17.58 -9.17
CA ARG A 444 26.41 18.74 -8.28
C ARG A 444 27.40 19.77 -8.85
N GLN A 445 27.35 20.01 -10.15
CA GLN A 445 28.23 20.97 -10.83
C GLN A 445 27.81 22.42 -10.55
N ASP A 446 26.51 22.66 -10.39
CA ASP A 446 25.97 23.97 -10.08
C ASP A 446 26.18 24.32 -8.60
N THR A 447 26.50 25.58 -8.35
CA THR A 447 26.57 26.15 -7.01
C THR A 447 25.21 26.11 -6.32
N GLN A 448 24.09 26.20 -7.07
CA GLN A 448 22.75 26.09 -6.49
C GLN A 448 22.49 24.70 -5.89
N THR A 449 22.92 23.61 -6.56
CA THR A 449 22.78 22.24 -6.05
C THR A 449 23.61 22.01 -4.80
N ARG A 450 24.87 22.51 -4.80
CA ARG A 450 25.73 22.47 -3.61
C ARG A 450 25.15 23.30 -2.45
N HIS A 451 24.52 24.42 -2.75
CA HIS A 451 23.80 25.21 -1.75
C HIS A 451 22.61 24.44 -1.16
N ALA A 452 21.82 23.74 -1.98
CA ALA A 452 20.71 22.91 -1.51
C ALA A 452 21.17 21.82 -0.53
N VAL A 453 22.33 21.17 -0.78
CA VAL A 453 22.92 20.20 0.14
C VAL A 453 23.28 20.85 1.49
N SER A 454 23.94 22.01 1.44
CA SER A 454 24.34 22.74 2.65
C SER A 454 23.13 23.25 3.44
N GLN A 455 22.10 23.74 2.74
CA GLN A 455 20.86 24.21 3.33
C GLN A 455 20.12 23.07 4.03
N TRP A 456 19.99 21.92 3.37
CA TRP A 456 19.37 20.75 3.97
C TRP A 456 20.08 20.28 5.24
N GLU A 457 21.43 20.27 5.26
CA GLU A 457 22.19 19.93 6.46
C GLU A 457 21.93 20.92 7.60
N ALA A 458 21.89 22.22 7.29
CA ALA A 458 21.61 23.26 8.28
C ALA A 458 20.18 23.14 8.84
N GLU A 459 19.18 22.84 8.00
CA GLU A 459 17.80 22.63 8.41
C GLU A 459 17.66 21.38 9.29
N LEU A 460 18.35 20.28 8.94
CA LEU A 460 18.40 19.08 9.77
C LEU A 460 19.04 19.39 11.14
N ALA A 461 20.17 20.12 11.16
CA ALA A 461 20.83 20.51 12.40
C ALA A 461 19.90 21.37 13.28
N HIS A 462 19.26 22.37 12.69
CA HIS A 462 18.30 23.24 13.37
C HIS A 462 17.14 22.43 13.97
N TYR A 463 16.58 21.49 13.20
CA TYR A 463 15.53 20.59 13.64
C TYR A 463 15.91 19.82 14.92
N LEU A 464 17.09 19.18 14.92
CA LEU A 464 17.56 18.38 16.06
C LEU A 464 17.63 19.21 17.35
N PHE A 465 18.21 20.41 17.28
CA PHE A 465 18.36 21.26 18.45
C PHE A 465 17.01 21.85 18.90
N HIS A 466 16.17 22.25 17.96
CA HIS A 466 14.84 22.76 18.26
C HIS A 466 13.98 21.71 18.98
N VAL A 467 13.97 20.46 18.49
CA VAL A 467 13.20 19.37 19.09
C VAL A 467 13.75 18.98 20.45
N PHE A 468 15.08 18.93 20.60
CA PHE A 468 15.70 18.69 21.90
C PHE A 468 15.28 19.79 22.91
N ASP A 469 15.42 21.06 22.54
CA ASP A 469 15.12 22.19 23.42
C ASP A 469 13.63 22.21 23.81
N ARG A 470 12.75 21.98 22.84
CA ARG A 470 11.30 21.89 23.05
C ARG A 470 10.88 20.73 23.95
N ASP A 471 11.61 19.62 24.01
CA ASP A 471 11.23 18.46 24.83
C ASP A 471 11.95 18.43 26.19
N ALA A 472 13.21 18.84 26.24
CA ALA A 472 14.03 18.78 27.44
C ALA A 472 14.00 20.07 28.27
N LEU A 473 13.92 21.25 27.66
CA LEU A 473 14.11 22.55 28.34
C LEU A 473 12.79 23.33 28.49
N THR A 474 11.75 22.67 28.99
CA THR A 474 10.40 23.26 29.10
C THR A 474 9.97 23.66 30.50
N ASN A 475 10.64 23.15 31.54
CA ASN A 475 10.27 23.43 32.92
C ASN A 475 11.03 24.67 33.44
N PRO A 476 10.36 25.82 33.69
CA PRO A 476 11.01 26.99 34.25
C PRO A 476 11.50 26.77 35.69
N ASP A 477 10.88 25.85 36.43
CA ASP A 477 11.21 25.50 37.82
C ASP A 477 12.05 24.20 37.88
N CYS A 478 12.86 23.93 36.85
CA CYS A 478 13.67 22.73 36.78
C CYS A 478 14.75 22.73 37.89
N PRO A 479 14.88 21.66 38.70
CA PRO A 479 15.97 21.53 39.67
C PRO A 479 17.36 21.65 39.03
N ASP A 480 18.31 22.27 39.73
CA ASP A 480 19.65 22.58 39.20
C ASP A 480 20.39 21.35 38.68
N ASP A 481 20.28 20.21 39.35
CA ASP A 481 20.92 18.95 38.95
C ASP A 481 20.33 18.40 37.63
N ILE A 482 19.00 18.48 37.48
CA ILE A 482 18.30 18.07 36.26
C ILE A 482 18.63 19.04 35.12
N LEU A 483 18.60 20.36 35.38
CA LEU A 483 18.93 21.38 34.39
C LEU A 483 20.38 21.23 33.91
N GLN A 484 21.32 21.03 34.82
CA GLN A 484 22.72 20.79 34.48
C GLN A 484 22.86 19.55 33.58
N ARG A 485 22.18 18.45 33.92
CA ARG A 485 22.15 17.22 33.08
C ARG A 485 21.57 17.48 31.69
N GLN A 486 20.48 18.23 31.59
CA GLN A 486 19.85 18.60 30.31
C GLN A 486 20.80 19.46 29.45
N LEU A 487 21.48 20.45 30.05
CA LEU A 487 22.44 21.30 29.37
C LEU A 487 23.68 20.51 28.89
N THR A 488 24.20 19.58 29.71
CA THR A 488 25.28 18.67 29.30
C THR A 488 24.86 17.80 28.13
N ALA A 489 23.68 17.16 28.20
CA ALA A 489 23.15 16.35 27.10
C ALA A 489 23.00 17.16 25.79
N ARG A 490 22.59 18.42 25.89
CA ARG A 490 22.51 19.34 24.74
C ARG A 490 23.88 19.66 24.14
N GLN A 491 24.88 19.93 24.98
CA GLN A 491 26.26 20.20 24.54
C GLN A 491 26.87 18.96 23.87
N ASP A 492 26.61 17.78 24.43
CA ASP A 492 27.06 16.50 23.88
C ASP A 492 26.39 16.19 22.54
N LEU A 493 25.08 16.47 22.39
CA LEU A 493 24.38 16.38 21.11
C LEU A 493 25.06 17.26 20.05
N ALA A 494 25.33 18.52 20.37
CA ALA A 494 25.97 19.46 19.45
C ALA A 494 27.40 19.04 19.07
N SER A 495 28.20 18.60 20.04
CA SER A 495 29.56 18.09 19.83
C SER A 495 29.54 16.83 18.97
N SER A 496 28.65 15.88 19.28
CA SER A 496 28.53 14.60 18.58
C SER A 496 28.07 14.78 17.14
N TYR A 497 27.08 15.64 16.90
CA TYR A 497 26.59 15.93 15.56
C TYR A 497 27.66 16.61 14.70
N ARG A 498 28.33 17.66 15.21
CA ARG A 498 29.37 18.40 14.46
C ARG A 498 30.55 17.50 14.06
N LYS A 499 30.93 16.57 14.92
CA LYS A 499 32.06 15.64 14.69
C LYS A 499 31.64 14.37 13.93
N HIS A 500 30.35 14.16 13.69
CA HIS A 500 29.83 12.91 13.12
C HIS A 500 30.41 12.65 11.73
N LYS A 501 30.76 11.39 11.45
CA LYS A 501 31.36 11.02 10.16
C LYS A 501 30.40 11.30 9.01
N ALA A 502 29.14 10.84 9.09
CA ALA A 502 28.17 11.08 8.01
C ALA A 502 27.91 12.57 7.74
N ARG A 503 28.07 13.44 8.75
CA ARG A 503 27.98 14.90 8.53
C ARG A 503 29.12 15.38 7.64
N LYS A 504 30.35 14.92 7.91
CA LYS A 504 31.51 15.22 7.05
C LYS A 504 31.32 14.66 5.65
N ASP A 505 30.78 13.45 5.53
CA ASP A 505 30.51 12.81 4.24
C ASP A 505 29.48 13.61 3.42
N VAL A 506 28.45 14.20 4.06
CA VAL A 506 27.51 15.13 3.40
C VAL A 506 28.19 16.43 3.00
N LEU A 507 29.02 17.02 3.86
CA LEU A 507 29.74 18.26 3.52
C LEU A 507 30.76 18.06 2.39
N ALA A 508 31.33 16.87 2.25
CA ALA A 508 32.19 16.52 1.12
C ALA A 508 31.43 16.47 -0.23
N LEU A 509 30.09 16.45 -0.23
CA LEU A 509 29.30 16.55 -1.46
C LEU A 509 29.27 17.97 -2.05
N VAL A 510 29.68 18.98 -1.28
CA VAL A 510 29.69 20.40 -1.67
C VAL A 510 31.09 20.94 -1.94
N GLU A 511 32.12 20.12 -1.73
CA GLU A 511 33.51 20.37 -2.13
C GLU A 511 33.72 19.91 -3.59
#